data_AF-A0A2V9LFR4-F1
#
_entry.id   AF-A0A2V9LFR4-F1
#
_cell.length_a   1.000
_cell.length_b   1.000
_cell.length_c   1.000
_cell.angle_alpha   90.00
_cell.angle_beta   90.00
_cell.angle_gamma   90.00
#
_symmetry.space_group_name_H-M   'P 1'
#
loop_
_entity.id
_entity.type
_entity.pdbx_description
1 polymer ?
#
loop_
_entity_poly.entity_id
_entity_poly.type
_entity_poly.pdbx_seq_one_letter_code
_entity_poly.pdbx_strand_id
1 'polypeptide(L)'
;MHSWLQRFSLCALTILLCAGLSAGADLASANRAYEQKDYATALKELAPLAEQGNAEAQFDLGRMYLMGQGVLKDPDQAIKWFKASAAQGNANAQFFLGSFYLLPHRDISEGLKWLRLSAEQGNQDAQLFLGKAYLDGSEELRRDPVQADMWLRLAAEKNLEFYQNELRAAERQMTAGQAAKGKALAEAWKPKHGLRPDEKTEPRGKAGT
;
A
#
# COMPACT_ATOMS: atom_id res chain seq x y z
N MET A 1 45.16 68.12 14.61
CA MET A 1 45.21 67.73 13.19
C MET A 1 44.69 66.31 13.06
N HIS A 2 43.74 66.12 12.15
CA HIS A 2 43.08 64.89 11.68
C HIS A 2 42.09 64.15 12.60
N SER A 3 40.82 64.53 12.43
CA SER A 3 39.63 63.69 12.51
C SER A 3 39.66 62.57 11.47
N TRP A 4 39.12 61.40 11.82
CA TRP A 4 38.54 60.44 10.87
C TRP A 4 37.19 59.99 11.42
N LEU A 5 36.15 60.56 10.81
CA LEU A 5 34.73 60.29 11.03
C LEU A 5 34.29 59.00 10.35
N GLN A 6 33.25 58.42 10.95
CA GLN A 6 32.25 57.50 10.37
C GLN A 6 32.11 57.58 8.85
N ARG A 7 32.19 56.43 8.16
CA ARG A 7 31.72 56.26 6.77
C ARG A 7 31.45 54.79 6.41
N PHE A 8 30.15 54.47 6.25
CA PHE A 8 29.54 53.57 5.24
C PHE A 8 29.88 52.06 5.30
N SER A 9 28.99 51.07 5.17
CA SER A 9 27.61 51.01 4.68
C SER A 9 26.96 49.68 5.13
N LEU A 10 25.69 49.73 5.55
CA LEU A 10 24.76 48.61 5.37
C LEU A 10 24.54 48.39 3.86
N CYS A 11 24.60 47.14 3.40
CA CYS A 11 23.98 46.55 2.18
C CYS A 11 24.59 45.14 2.02
N ALA A 12 23.90 44.02 1.83
CA ALA A 12 22.51 43.67 1.54
C ALA A 12 22.27 42.28 2.16
N LEU A 13 21.21 42.06 2.93
CA LEU A 13 19.86 41.68 2.49
C LEU A 13 19.81 40.41 1.61
N THR A 14 19.06 39.43 2.13
CA THR A 14 18.25 38.40 1.44
C THR A 14 18.96 37.29 0.64
N ILE A 15 19.23 36.16 1.30
CA ILE A 15 18.93 34.83 0.72
C ILE A 15 18.34 33.93 1.83
N LEU A 16 17.10 33.50 1.60
CA LEU A 16 16.33 32.45 2.28
C LEU A 16 15.80 32.73 3.71
N LEU A 17 15.00 33.80 3.83
CA LEU A 17 13.80 33.74 4.67
C LEU A 17 12.60 33.38 3.78
N CYS A 18 12.50 32.11 3.40
CA CYS A 18 11.25 31.48 2.98
C CYS A 18 11.08 30.15 3.72
N ALA A 19 11.35 30.12 5.02
CA ALA A 19 10.58 29.27 5.92
C ALA A 19 9.29 30.04 6.21
N GLY A 20 8.47 30.18 5.17
CA GLY A 20 7.08 30.52 5.38
C GLY A 20 6.55 29.42 6.27
N LEU A 21 6.24 29.78 7.51
CA LEU A 21 5.34 29.03 8.37
C LEU A 21 3.95 29.11 7.72
N SER A 22 3.80 28.56 6.50
CA SER A 22 2.52 27.97 6.15
C SER A 22 2.28 26.94 7.24
N ALA A 23 1.12 26.93 7.88
CA ALA A 23 0.66 25.73 8.55
C ALA A 23 0.84 24.61 7.52
N GLY A 24 1.93 23.84 7.66
CA GLY A 24 2.45 23.04 6.58
C GLY A 24 1.39 22.00 6.28
N ALA A 25 0.89 21.99 5.04
CA ALA A 25 0.02 20.91 4.60
C ALA A 25 0.70 19.60 4.98
N ASP A 26 0.09 18.86 5.90
CA ASP A 26 0.57 17.57 6.34
C ASP A 26 -0.46 16.52 5.92
N LEU A 27 -0.03 15.27 5.84
CA LEU A 27 -0.90 14.21 5.38
C LEU A 27 -2.16 14.07 6.24
N ALA A 28 -2.08 14.42 7.53
CA ALA A 28 -3.20 14.33 8.45
C ALA A 28 -4.23 15.46 8.23
N SER A 29 -3.82 16.67 7.85
CA SER A 29 -4.77 17.72 7.43
C SER A 29 -5.49 17.32 6.14
N ALA A 30 -4.75 16.78 5.17
CA ALA A 30 -5.32 16.38 3.90
C ALA A 30 -6.32 15.22 4.05
N ASN A 31 -5.99 14.23 4.89
CA ASN A 31 -6.88 13.11 5.21
C ASN A 31 -8.15 13.57 5.94
N ARG A 32 -8.03 14.50 6.89
CA ARG A 32 -9.21 15.11 7.56
C ARG A 32 -10.11 15.84 6.57
N ALA A 33 -9.55 16.61 5.64
CA ALA A 33 -10.33 17.28 4.59
C ALA A 33 -11.06 16.25 3.71
N TYR A 34 -10.38 15.16 3.33
CA TYR A 34 -10.97 14.08 2.56
C TYR A 34 -12.14 13.40 3.30
N GLU A 35 -11.98 13.08 4.59
CA GLU A 35 -13.03 12.49 5.42
C GLU A 35 -14.27 13.39 5.56
N GLN A 36 -14.05 14.71 5.60
CA GLN A 36 -15.11 15.71 5.62
C GLN A 36 -15.74 15.95 4.24
N LYS A 37 -15.27 15.24 3.20
CA LYS A 37 -15.65 15.40 1.80
C LYS A 37 -15.30 16.78 1.21
N ASP A 38 -14.40 17.51 1.85
CA ASP A 38 -13.76 18.69 1.26
C ASP A 38 -12.63 18.24 0.34
N TYR A 39 -13.03 17.66 -0.79
CA TYR A 39 -12.09 17.09 -1.75
C TYR A 39 -11.23 18.15 -2.44
N ALA A 40 -11.66 19.41 -2.49
CA ALA A 40 -10.88 20.50 -3.05
C ALA A 40 -9.67 20.81 -2.16
N THR A 41 -9.89 20.92 -0.84
CA THR A 41 -8.81 21.10 0.13
C THR A 41 -7.92 19.85 0.19
N ALA A 42 -8.51 18.66 0.24
CA ALA A 42 -7.75 17.41 0.24
C ALA A 42 -6.82 17.31 -0.97
N LEU A 43 -7.31 17.62 -2.18
CA LEU A 43 -6.51 17.61 -3.40
C LEU A 43 -5.35 18.61 -3.31
N LYS A 44 -5.66 19.84 -2.90
CA LYS A 44 -4.68 20.92 -2.79
C LYS A 44 -3.53 20.57 -1.85
N GLU A 45 -3.82 19.82 -0.78
CA GLU A 45 -2.82 19.42 0.22
C GLU A 45 -2.10 18.11 -0.15
N LEU A 46 -2.80 17.14 -0.75
CA LEU A 46 -2.23 15.85 -1.16
C LEU A 46 -1.29 15.97 -2.36
N ALA A 47 -1.63 16.77 -3.37
CA ALA A 47 -0.88 16.81 -4.62
C ALA A 47 0.61 17.17 -4.42
N PRO A 48 0.96 18.23 -3.65
CA PRO A 48 2.38 18.54 -3.38
C PRO A 48 3.11 17.43 -2.63
N LEU A 49 2.44 16.76 -1.67
CA LEU A 49 3.05 15.65 -0.92
C LEU A 49 3.31 14.43 -1.82
N ALA A 50 2.38 14.13 -2.71
CA ALA A 50 2.51 13.05 -3.68
C ALA A 50 3.64 13.31 -4.70
N GLU A 51 3.75 14.56 -5.16
CA GLU A 51 4.84 15.03 -6.03
C GLU A 51 6.21 14.97 -5.34
N GLN A 52 6.26 15.22 -4.03
CA GLN A 52 7.46 15.05 -3.20
C GLN A 52 7.81 13.59 -2.89
N GLY A 53 7.02 12.64 -3.39
CA GLY A 53 7.32 11.22 -3.26
C GLY A 53 6.68 10.54 -2.04
N ASN A 54 5.83 11.21 -1.26
CA ASN A 54 5.17 10.57 -0.12
C ASN A 54 4.26 9.43 -0.61
N ALA A 55 4.60 8.19 -0.26
CA ALA A 55 3.90 7.01 -0.79
C ALA A 55 2.41 6.95 -0.39
N GLU A 56 2.04 7.43 0.79
CA GLU A 56 0.65 7.45 1.24
C GLU A 56 -0.13 8.56 0.51
N ALA A 57 0.45 9.75 0.35
CA ALA A 57 -0.16 10.81 -0.45
C ALA A 57 -0.34 10.40 -1.93
N GLN A 58 0.63 9.69 -2.51
CA GLN A 58 0.50 9.12 -3.85
C GLN A 58 -0.66 8.11 -3.92
N PHE A 59 -0.81 7.26 -2.91
CA PHE A 59 -1.92 6.33 -2.85
C PHE A 59 -3.27 7.06 -2.79
N ASP A 60 -3.42 8.05 -1.92
CA ASP A 60 -4.68 8.79 -1.77
C ASP A 60 -5.00 9.66 -2.98
N LEU A 61 -3.99 10.29 -3.60
CA LEU A 61 -4.18 11.00 -4.86
C LEU A 61 -4.63 10.05 -5.98
N GLY A 62 -4.06 8.85 -6.04
CA GLY A 62 -4.51 7.80 -6.96
C GLY A 62 -5.99 7.43 -6.75
N ARG A 63 -6.43 7.31 -5.49
CA ARG A 63 -7.85 7.08 -5.17
C ARG A 63 -8.75 8.22 -5.60
N MET A 64 -8.34 9.47 -5.39
CA MET A 64 -9.10 10.64 -5.82
C MET A 64 -9.33 10.63 -7.34
N TYR A 65 -8.31 10.34 -8.14
CA TYR A 65 -8.43 10.17 -9.58
C TYR A 65 -9.31 8.97 -9.98
N LEU A 66 -9.21 7.85 -9.26
CA LEU A 66 -10.04 6.66 -9.55
C LEU A 66 -11.53 6.93 -9.32
N MET A 67 -11.85 7.70 -8.28
CA MET A 67 -13.22 7.99 -7.87
C MET A 67 -13.79 9.28 -8.46
N GLY A 68 -12.94 10.15 -9.02
CA GLY A 68 -13.35 11.49 -9.47
C GLY A 68 -13.72 12.43 -8.31
N GLN A 69 -13.03 12.32 -7.18
CA GLN A 69 -13.29 13.13 -5.99
C GLN A 69 -12.38 14.36 -6.00
N GLY A 70 -12.95 15.55 -6.17
CA GLY A 70 -12.18 16.80 -6.27
C GLY A 70 -11.39 16.97 -7.58
N VAL A 71 -11.32 15.92 -8.40
CA VAL A 71 -10.70 15.89 -9.73
C VAL A 71 -11.62 15.17 -10.72
N LEU A 72 -11.42 15.39 -12.02
CA LEU A 72 -12.05 14.54 -13.03
C LEU A 72 -11.56 13.09 -12.88
N LYS A 73 -12.48 12.14 -13.00
CA LYS A 73 -12.15 10.72 -12.93
C LYS A 73 -11.19 10.35 -14.06
N ASP A 74 -10.03 9.81 -13.69
CA ASP A 74 -8.96 9.42 -14.61
C ASP A 74 -8.26 8.14 -14.07
N PRO A 75 -8.72 6.95 -14.50
CA PRO A 75 -8.13 5.69 -14.08
C PRO A 75 -6.65 5.54 -14.46
N ASP A 76 -6.21 6.15 -15.56
CA ASP A 76 -4.81 6.04 -16.01
C ASP A 76 -3.88 6.84 -15.10
N GLN A 77 -4.32 8.04 -14.68
CA GLN A 77 -3.61 8.80 -13.63
C GLN A 77 -3.62 8.06 -12.30
N ALA A 78 -4.75 7.46 -11.91
CA ALA A 78 -4.83 6.66 -10.69
C ALA A 78 -3.77 5.55 -10.68
N ILE A 79 -3.64 4.81 -11.79
CA ILE A 79 -2.67 3.72 -11.90
C ILE A 79 -1.22 4.23 -11.86
N LYS A 80 -0.90 5.39 -12.44
CA LYS A 80 0.43 5.99 -12.33
C LYS A 80 0.79 6.26 -10.87
N TRP A 81 -0.13 6.86 -10.11
CA TRP A 81 0.08 7.14 -8.69
C TRP A 81 0.15 5.88 -7.84
N PHE A 82 -0.69 4.87 -8.10
CA PHE A 82 -0.60 3.57 -7.43
C PHE A 82 0.72 2.87 -7.71
N LYS A 83 1.23 2.91 -8.94
CA LYS A 83 2.56 2.36 -9.27
C LYS A 83 3.68 3.05 -8.50
N ALA A 84 3.66 4.38 -8.42
CA ALA A 84 4.64 5.14 -7.66
C ALA A 84 4.60 4.78 -6.15
N SER A 85 3.40 4.68 -5.58
CA SER A 85 3.21 4.32 -4.17
C SER A 85 3.62 2.88 -3.87
N ALA A 86 3.21 1.94 -4.72
CA ALA A 86 3.47 0.50 -4.55
C ALA A 86 4.96 0.16 -4.68
N ALA A 87 5.69 0.86 -5.55
CA ALA A 87 7.14 0.71 -5.71
C ALA A 87 7.92 1.06 -4.42
N GLN A 88 7.35 1.92 -3.58
CA GLN A 88 7.93 2.31 -2.30
C GLN A 88 7.57 1.36 -1.15
N GLY A 89 6.67 0.41 -1.38
CA GLY A 89 6.25 -0.59 -0.39
C GLY A 89 4.87 -0.35 0.20
N ASN A 90 4.07 0.59 -0.31
CA ASN A 90 2.72 0.80 0.19
C ASN A 90 1.81 -0.41 -0.09
N ALA A 91 1.44 -1.15 0.96
CA ALA A 91 0.66 -2.38 0.85
C ALA A 91 -0.71 -2.16 0.21
N ASN A 92 -1.38 -1.03 0.46
CA ASN A 92 -2.68 -0.74 -0.14
C ASN A 92 -2.53 -0.52 -1.66
N ALA A 93 -1.57 0.30 -2.09
CA ALA A 93 -1.30 0.49 -3.51
C ALA A 93 -0.92 -0.82 -4.22
N GLN A 94 -0.15 -1.68 -3.56
CA GLN A 94 0.16 -3.03 -4.08
C GLN A 94 -1.09 -3.90 -4.22
N PHE A 95 -2.00 -3.88 -3.26
CA PHE A 95 -3.28 -4.58 -3.38
C PHE A 95 -4.09 -4.06 -4.58
N PHE A 96 -4.19 -2.74 -4.74
CA PHE A 96 -4.91 -2.13 -5.86
C PHE A 96 -4.30 -2.53 -7.21
N LEU A 97 -2.97 -2.56 -7.34
CA LEU A 97 -2.32 -3.05 -8.55
C LEU A 97 -2.56 -4.54 -8.78
N GLY A 98 -2.48 -5.36 -7.73
CA GLY A 98 -2.80 -6.79 -7.81
C GLY A 98 -4.20 -7.03 -8.35
N SER A 99 -5.20 -6.34 -7.78
CA SER A 99 -6.59 -6.38 -8.24
C SER A 99 -6.74 -5.86 -9.69
N PHE A 100 -6.03 -4.77 -10.04
CA PHE A 100 -6.05 -4.19 -11.38
C PHE A 100 -5.42 -5.09 -12.45
N TYR A 101 -4.42 -5.91 -12.14
CA TYR A 101 -3.88 -6.86 -13.11
C TYR A 101 -4.75 -8.11 -13.24
N LEU A 102 -5.41 -8.53 -12.15
CA LEU A 102 -6.27 -9.72 -12.15
C LEU A 102 -7.63 -9.52 -12.83
N LEU A 103 -8.37 -8.47 -12.47
CA LEU A 103 -9.82 -8.37 -12.74
C LEU A 103 -10.25 -7.65 -14.04
N PRO A 104 -9.38 -6.91 -14.74
CA PRO A 104 -9.58 -6.43 -16.12
C PRO A 104 -8.58 -6.98 -17.16
N HIS A 105 -7.33 -7.28 -16.77
CA HIS A 105 -6.23 -7.60 -17.70
C HIS A 105 -5.93 -9.10 -17.78
N ARG A 106 -6.40 -9.88 -16.78
CA ARG A 106 -6.11 -11.31 -16.62
C ARG A 106 -4.62 -11.65 -16.63
N ASP A 107 -3.77 -10.71 -16.23
CA ASP A 107 -2.35 -10.99 -15.99
C ASP A 107 -2.20 -11.59 -14.59
N ILE A 108 -2.41 -12.91 -14.53
CA ILE A 108 -2.40 -13.66 -13.28
C ILE A 108 -1.02 -13.58 -12.62
N SER A 109 0.06 -13.64 -13.40
CA SER A 109 1.42 -13.61 -12.88
C SER A 109 1.73 -12.27 -12.21
N GLU A 110 1.51 -11.15 -12.90
CA GLU A 110 1.77 -9.83 -12.36
C GLU A 110 0.83 -9.50 -11.19
N GLY A 111 -0.45 -9.89 -11.32
CA GLY A 111 -1.44 -9.73 -10.26
C GLY A 111 -1.05 -10.44 -8.96
N LEU A 112 -0.62 -11.71 -9.06
CA LEU A 112 -0.17 -12.49 -7.91
C LEU A 112 1.12 -11.94 -7.27
N LYS A 113 2.02 -11.37 -8.08
CA LYS A 113 3.24 -10.71 -7.56
C LYS A 113 2.87 -9.55 -6.63
N TRP A 114 2.00 -8.66 -7.07
CA TRP A 114 1.56 -7.51 -6.27
C TRP A 114 0.71 -7.90 -5.06
N LEU A 115 -0.22 -8.84 -5.24
CA LEU A 115 -1.01 -9.36 -4.12
C LEU A 115 -0.14 -9.98 -3.03
N ARG A 116 0.90 -10.74 -3.41
CA ARG A 116 1.82 -11.34 -2.43
C ARG A 116 2.56 -10.29 -1.62
N LEU A 117 3.10 -9.26 -2.26
CA LEU A 117 3.77 -8.16 -1.56
C LEU A 117 2.83 -7.48 -0.55
N SER A 118 1.58 -7.25 -0.94
CA SER A 118 0.58 -6.65 -0.07
C SER A 118 0.15 -7.56 1.09
N ALA A 119 -0.11 -8.84 0.80
CA ALA A 119 -0.56 -9.83 1.77
C ALA A 119 0.52 -10.12 2.82
N GLU A 120 1.79 -10.19 2.40
CA GLU A 120 2.93 -10.35 3.31
C GLU A 120 3.06 -9.18 4.30
N GLN A 121 2.50 -8.02 3.94
CA GLN A 121 2.47 -6.83 4.78
C GLN A 121 1.24 -6.70 5.68
N GLY A 122 0.34 -7.67 5.66
CA GLY A 122 -0.85 -7.65 6.53
C GLY A 122 -2.08 -6.98 5.92
N ASN A 123 -2.07 -6.68 4.62
CA ASN A 123 -3.29 -6.20 3.96
C ASN A 123 -4.32 -7.35 3.90
N GLN A 124 -5.43 -7.21 4.62
CA GLN A 124 -6.43 -8.26 4.81
C GLN A 124 -7.13 -8.66 3.51
N ASP A 125 -7.42 -7.69 2.63
CA ASP A 125 -8.02 -7.97 1.33
C ASP A 125 -7.04 -8.75 0.44
N ALA A 126 -5.77 -8.37 0.41
CA ALA A 126 -4.76 -9.11 -0.33
C ALA A 126 -4.56 -10.54 0.20
N GLN A 127 -4.59 -10.72 1.52
CA GLN A 127 -4.54 -12.05 2.15
C GLN A 127 -5.74 -12.91 1.76
N LEU A 128 -6.95 -12.33 1.77
CA LEU A 128 -8.17 -13.01 1.32
C LEU A 128 -8.05 -13.45 -0.14
N PHE A 129 -7.65 -12.54 -1.03
CA PHE A 129 -7.51 -12.80 -2.46
C PHE A 129 -6.43 -13.85 -2.75
N LEU A 130 -5.28 -13.76 -2.09
CA LEU A 130 -4.20 -14.73 -2.24
C LEU A 130 -4.62 -16.12 -1.72
N GLY A 131 -5.35 -16.17 -0.60
CA GLY A 131 -5.91 -17.40 -0.05
C GLY A 131 -6.89 -18.08 -1.02
N LYS A 132 -7.81 -17.31 -1.61
CA LYS A 132 -8.72 -17.81 -2.66
C LYS A 132 -7.95 -18.30 -3.89
N ALA A 133 -6.96 -17.54 -4.36
CA ALA A 133 -6.14 -17.94 -5.51
C ALA A 133 -5.42 -19.27 -5.29
N TYR A 134 -4.89 -19.52 -4.08
CA TYR A 134 -4.29 -20.81 -3.73
C TYR A 134 -5.33 -21.95 -3.62
N LEU A 135 -6.56 -21.64 -3.19
CA LEU A 135 -7.61 -22.64 -3.04
C LEU A 135 -8.16 -23.10 -4.39
N ASP A 136 -8.30 -22.16 -5.33
CA ASP A 136 -8.79 -22.43 -6.68
C ASP A 136 -7.67 -23.02 -7.55
N GLY A 137 -6.49 -22.41 -7.48
CA GLY A 137 -5.38 -22.67 -8.39
C GLY A 137 -5.62 -22.09 -9.79
N SER A 138 -4.55 -22.01 -10.58
CA SER A 138 -4.54 -21.68 -12.00
C SER A 138 -3.41 -22.44 -12.70
N GLU A 139 -3.22 -22.21 -14.00
CA GLU A 139 -2.08 -22.74 -14.74
C GLU A 139 -0.74 -22.26 -14.16
N GLU A 140 -0.68 -20.99 -13.76
CA GLU A 140 0.49 -20.30 -13.20
C GLU A 140 0.63 -20.49 -11.67
N LEU A 141 -0.44 -20.90 -11.00
CA LEU A 141 -0.47 -21.10 -9.55
C LEU A 141 -1.06 -22.46 -9.20
N ARG A 142 -0.20 -23.42 -8.87
CA ARG A 142 -0.67 -24.72 -8.38
C ARG A 142 -1.55 -24.56 -7.14
N ARG A 143 -2.72 -25.20 -7.17
CA ARG A 143 -3.62 -25.30 -6.02
C ARG A 143 -2.88 -25.81 -4.77
N ASP A 144 -2.99 -25.07 -3.67
CA ASP A 144 -2.40 -25.37 -2.37
C ASP A 144 -3.36 -25.00 -1.22
N PRO A 145 -4.17 -25.96 -0.73
CA PRO A 145 -5.12 -25.71 0.35
C PRO A 145 -4.47 -25.31 1.68
N VAL A 146 -3.21 -25.68 1.92
CA VAL A 146 -2.49 -25.33 3.16
C VAL A 146 -2.10 -23.85 3.14
N GLN A 147 -1.59 -23.37 2.01
CA GLN A 147 -1.35 -21.94 1.81
C GLN A 147 -2.66 -21.15 1.80
N ALA A 148 -3.72 -21.68 1.19
CA ALA A 148 -5.03 -21.05 1.19
C ALA A 148 -5.56 -20.80 2.61
N ASP A 149 -5.59 -21.86 3.45
CA ASP A 149 -6.04 -21.78 4.84
C ASP A 149 -5.20 -20.80 5.65
N MET A 150 -3.87 -20.85 5.50
CA MET A 150 -2.96 -19.92 6.16
C MET A 150 -3.31 -18.45 5.85
N TRP A 151 -3.40 -18.08 4.57
CA TRP A 151 -3.69 -16.70 4.17
C TRP A 151 -5.09 -16.25 4.58
N LEU A 152 -6.09 -17.12 4.48
CA LEU A 152 -7.47 -16.82 4.89
C LEU A 152 -7.58 -16.61 6.41
N ARG A 153 -6.82 -17.35 7.21
CA ARG A 153 -6.75 -17.13 8.67
C ARG A 153 -6.13 -15.79 9.02
N LEU A 154 -5.04 -15.41 8.36
CA LEU A 154 -4.41 -14.10 8.54
C LEU A 154 -5.40 -12.99 8.17
N ALA A 155 -6.14 -13.14 7.07
CA ALA A 155 -7.18 -12.18 6.68
C ALA A 155 -8.28 -12.05 7.76
N ALA A 156 -8.66 -13.17 8.38
CA ALA A 156 -9.73 -13.26 9.37
C ALA A 156 -9.31 -12.91 10.81
N GLU A 157 -8.05 -12.54 11.06
CA GLU A 157 -7.49 -12.30 12.40
C GLU A 157 -8.25 -11.24 13.20
N LYS A 158 -8.71 -10.16 12.54
CA LYS A 158 -9.52 -9.09 13.19
C LYS A 158 -10.97 -9.48 13.49
N ASN A 159 -11.32 -10.76 13.32
CA ASN A 159 -12.64 -11.34 13.61
C ASN A 159 -13.83 -10.61 12.95
N LEU A 160 -13.59 -10.04 11.77
CA LEU A 160 -14.64 -9.47 10.94
C LEU A 160 -15.42 -10.61 10.28
N GLU A 161 -16.75 -10.60 10.42
CA GLU A 161 -17.63 -11.71 10.05
C GLU A 161 -17.45 -12.17 8.60
N PHE A 162 -17.29 -11.23 7.68
CA PHE A 162 -17.05 -11.52 6.26
C PHE A 162 -15.85 -12.46 6.05
N TYR A 163 -14.68 -12.13 6.58
CA TYR A 163 -13.46 -12.93 6.42
C TYR A 163 -13.56 -14.28 7.13
N GLN A 164 -14.24 -14.32 8.28
CA GLN A 164 -14.50 -15.57 9.01
C GLN A 164 -15.40 -16.51 8.20
N ASN A 165 -16.41 -15.98 7.52
CA ASN A 165 -17.28 -16.77 6.65
C ASN A 165 -16.51 -17.34 5.45
N GLU A 166 -15.62 -16.55 4.86
CA GLU A 166 -14.75 -16.98 3.75
C GLU A 166 -13.78 -18.09 4.17
N LEU A 167 -13.15 -17.96 5.35
CA LEU A 167 -12.31 -19.01 5.93
C LEU A 167 -13.10 -20.32 6.13
N ARG A 168 -14.29 -20.25 6.76
CA ARG A 168 -15.13 -21.45 6.98
C ARG A 168 -15.57 -22.10 5.67
N ALA A 169 -15.86 -21.30 4.64
CA ALA A 169 -16.22 -21.82 3.33
C ALA A 169 -15.05 -22.56 2.66
N ALA A 170 -13.83 -22.03 2.81
CA ALA A 170 -12.61 -22.69 2.32
C ALA A 170 -12.28 -23.97 3.09
N GLU A 171 -12.40 -23.97 4.42
CA GLU A 171 -12.14 -25.14 5.27
C GLU A 171 -13.00 -26.35 4.89
N ARG A 172 -14.21 -26.13 4.36
CA ARG A 172 -15.08 -27.22 3.84
C ARG A 172 -14.53 -27.91 2.58
N GLN A 173 -13.58 -27.28 1.89
CA GLN A 173 -12.99 -27.79 0.64
C GLN A 173 -11.62 -28.45 0.85
N MET A 174 -11.21 -28.66 2.10
CA MET A 174 -9.93 -29.24 2.46
C MET A 174 -10.08 -30.27 3.58
N THR A 175 -9.04 -31.08 3.75
CA THR A 175 -8.98 -32.05 4.86
C THR A 175 -8.64 -31.36 6.17
N ALA A 176 -9.06 -31.94 7.30
CA ALA A 176 -8.69 -31.46 8.63
C ALA A 176 -7.17 -31.34 8.83
N GLY A 177 -6.39 -32.27 8.24
CA GLY A 177 -4.93 -32.22 8.28
C GLY A 177 -4.33 -31.05 7.50
N GLN A 178 -4.96 -30.62 6.39
CA GLN A 178 -4.54 -29.43 5.65
C GLN A 178 -4.85 -28.15 6.41
N ALA A 179 -6.08 -28.04 6.95
CA ALA A 179 -6.48 -26.90 7.77
C ALA A 179 -5.60 -26.75 9.04
N ALA A 180 -5.27 -27.86 9.71
CA ALA A 180 -4.39 -27.83 10.87
C ALA A 180 -2.97 -27.32 10.52
N LYS A 181 -2.44 -27.69 9.35
CA LYS A 181 -1.14 -27.19 8.86
C LYS A 181 -1.21 -25.70 8.51
N GLY A 182 -2.27 -25.26 7.82
CA GLY A 182 -2.46 -23.86 7.46
C GLY A 182 -2.57 -22.98 8.71
N LYS A 183 -3.31 -23.46 9.72
CA LYS A 183 -3.39 -22.84 11.06
C LYS A 183 -2.02 -22.67 11.70
N ALA A 184 -1.23 -23.75 11.77
CA ALA A 184 0.12 -23.68 12.36
C ALA A 184 1.03 -22.69 11.62
N LEU A 185 0.91 -22.59 10.29
CA LEU A 185 1.66 -21.59 9.51
C LEU A 185 1.20 -20.16 9.81
N ALA A 186 -0.11 -19.93 9.96
CA ALA A 186 -0.66 -18.62 10.28
C ALA A 186 -0.23 -18.18 11.69
N GLU A 187 -0.27 -19.07 12.68
CA GLU A 187 0.20 -18.80 14.05
C GLU A 187 1.69 -18.47 14.11
N ALA A 188 2.49 -19.03 13.21
CA ALA A 188 3.92 -18.74 13.09
C ALA A 188 4.22 -17.49 12.24
N TRP A 189 3.21 -16.87 11.61
CA TRP A 189 3.42 -15.77 10.69
C TRP A 189 3.85 -14.49 11.41
N LYS A 190 4.81 -13.79 10.82
CA LYS A 190 5.22 -12.45 11.24
C LYS A 190 5.06 -11.52 10.04
N PRO A 191 4.16 -10.52 10.09
CA PRO A 191 4.01 -9.55 9.02
C PRO A 191 5.34 -8.86 8.72
N LYS A 192 5.59 -8.64 7.42
CA LYS A 192 6.70 -7.81 6.95
C LYS A 192 6.18 -6.40 6.68
N HIS A 193 7.05 -5.42 6.51
CA HIS A 193 6.63 -4.06 6.18
C HIS A 193 7.58 -3.46 5.16
N GLY A 194 7.06 -2.54 4.34
CA GLY A 194 7.81 -1.81 3.32
C GLY A 194 8.33 -2.67 2.18
N LEU A 195 7.73 -3.84 1.90
CA LEU A 195 8.21 -4.76 0.87
C LEU A 195 8.12 -4.14 -0.52
N ARG A 196 9.23 -4.11 -1.26
CA ARG A 196 9.28 -3.55 -2.62
C ARG A 196 9.44 -4.64 -3.68
N PRO A 197 8.98 -4.40 -4.92
CA PRO A 197 9.01 -5.42 -5.98
C PRO A 197 10.40 -5.92 -6.38
N ASP A 198 11.42 -5.06 -6.26
CA ASP A 198 12.78 -5.32 -6.73
C ASP A 198 13.76 -5.67 -5.59
N GLU A 199 13.27 -5.66 -4.35
CA GLU A 199 14.05 -6.04 -3.19
C GLU A 199 14.10 -7.57 -3.13
N LYS A 200 15.30 -8.14 -3.36
CA LYS A 200 15.50 -9.59 -3.29
C LYS A 200 15.08 -10.06 -1.91
N THR A 201 13.96 -10.79 -1.83
CA THR A 201 13.63 -11.53 -0.63
C THR A 201 14.68 -12.61 -0.46
N GLU A 202 15.50 -12.52 0.59
CA GLU A 202 16.43 -13.61 0.89
C GLU A 202 15.63 -14.91 1.03
N PRO A 203 16.05 -15.99 0.35
CA PRO A 203 15.33 -17.25 0.41
C PRO A 203 15.34 -17.73 1.86
N ARG A 204 14.16 -18.13 2.38
CA ARG A 204 14.02 -18.75 3.70
C ARG A 204 15.14 -19.78 3.87
N GLY A 205 15.99 -19.55 4.86
CA GLY A 205 17.09 -20.42 5.19
C GLY A 205 16.62 -21.87 5.15
N LYS A 206 17.31 -22.68 4.36
CA LYS A 206 17.30 -24.13 4.56
C LYS A 206 17.58 -24.34 6.04
N ALA A 207 16.60 -24.82 6.79
CA ALA A 207 16.86 -25.40 8.10
C ALA A 207 17.86 -26.53 7.84
N GLY A 208 19.12 -26.28 8.21
CA GLY A 208 20.21 -27.19 8.03
C GLY A 208 20.10 -28.37 8.99
N THR A 209 20.40 -29.53 8.41
CA THR A 209 20.88 -30.80 9.02
C THR A 209 20.06 -31.41 10.16
#